data_AF-A0A958GC60-F1
#
_entry.id   AF-A0A958GC60-F1
#
_cell.length_a   1.000
_cell.length_b   1.000
_cell.length_c   1.000
_cell.angle_alpha   90.00
_cell.angle_beta   90.00
_cell.angle_gamma   90.00
#
_symmetry.space_group_name_H-M   'P 1'
#
loop_
_entity.id
_entity.type
_entity.pdbx_description
1 polymer ?
#
loop_
_entity_poly.entity_id
_entity_poly.type
_entity_poly.pdbx_seq_one_letter_code
_entity_poly.pdbx_strand_id
1 'polypeptide(L)'
;LILLNRYYVLILDAMVLLLPHWFTGSRKILRKPRLLQKVNTVEFLLKHMEPSLKDHRVELLMLLKGKDQQLPDDIKFKVDIRDRDKDFLGLYGQVVLNLVQGKAYPYFYMVLVAKDGYGLKKHFQNYRPPVNVTKELKRQDKVEVLVIRQTTSRTSGYHTSEATMVMLFQEGLQLAEKAARMS
;
A
#
# COMPACT_ATOMS: atom_id res chain seq x y z
N LEU A 1 -67.67 14.17 16.25
CA LEU A 1 -66.94 14.03 14.97
C LEU A 1 -65.79 15.03 14.76
N ILE A 2 -65.56 16.02 15.65
CA ILE A 2 -64.53 17.07 15.48
C ILE A 2 -63.17 16.70 16.13
N LEU A 3 -63.18 15.82 17.13
CA LEU A 3 -61.97 15.41 17.87
C LEU A 3 -61.08 14.43 17.09
N LEU A 4 -61.65 13.50 16.31
CA LEU A 4 -60.86 12.54 15.51
C LEU A 4 -59.91 13.26 14.55
N ASN A 5 -60.35 14.38 13.96
CA ASN A 5 -59.60 15.07 12.91
C ASN A 5 -58.31 15.73 13.41
N ARG A 6 -58.23 16.14 14.69
CA ARG A 6 -57.03 16.76 15.27
C ARG A 6 -55.90 15.74 15.49
N TYR A 7 -56.23 14.50 15.82
CA TYR A 7 -55.22 13.45 16.01
C TYR A 7 -54.58 13.02 14.69
N TYR A 8 -55.36 12.94 13.60
CA TYR A 8 -54.83 12.64 12.27
C TYR A 8 -53.86 13.72 11.79
N VAL A 9 -54.17 15.00 12.02
CA VAL A 9 -53.28 16.11 11.66
C VAL A 9 -51.97 16.04 12.45
N LEU A 10 -52.03 15.78 13.76
CA LEU A 10 -50.82 15.64 14.59
C LEU A 10 -49.93 14.46 14.18
N ILE A 11 -50.53 13.32 13.82
CA ILE A 11 -49.80 12.15 13.34
C ILE A 11 -49.18 12.43 11.96
N LEU A 12 -49.93 13.07 11.07
CA LEU A 12 -49.44 13.43 9.73
C LEU A 12 -48.28 14.42 9.83
N ASP A 13 -48.39 15.45 10.66
CA ASP A 13 -47.33 16.44 10.89
C ASP A 13 -46.08 15.77 11.49
N ALA A 14 -46.25 14.88 12.47
CA ALA A 14 -45.14 14.10 13.04
C ALA A 14 -44.48 13.21 11.97
N MET A 15 -45.26 12.58 11.08
CA MET A 15 -44.72 11.78 9.98
C MET A 15 -43.97 12.63 8.96
N VAL A 16 -44.51 13.79 8.57
CA VAL A 16 -43.86 14.73 7.65
C VAL A 16 -42.54 15.26 8.22
N LEU A 17 -42.45 15.44 9.54
CA LEU A 17 -41.22 15.88 10.20
C LEU A 17 -40.21 14.74 10.42
N LEU A 18 -40.65 13.52 10.74
CA LEU A 18 -39.75 12.42 11.11
C LEU A 18 -39.28 11.55 9.93
N LEU A 19 -40.12 11.38 8.88
CA LEU A 19 -39.76 10.58 7.69
C LEU A 19 -38.50 11.09 6.97
N PRO A 20 -38.32 12.42 6.75
CA PRO A 20 -37.12 12.93 6.12
C PRO A 20 -35.86 12.66 6.95
N HIS A 21 -35.96 12.71 8.28
CA HIS A 21 -34.84 12.41 9.18
C HIS A 21 -34.47 10.92 9.20
N TRP A 22 -35.44 10.02 9.06
CA TRP A 22 -35.17 8.59 8.90
C TRP A 22 -34.44 8.30 7.59
N PHE A 23 -34.73 9.06 6.53
CA PHE A 23 -34.16 8.82 5.18
C PHE A 23 -32.83 9.54 4.91
N THR A 24 -32.45 10.54 5.72
CA THR A 24 -31.26 11.40 5.43
C THR A 24 -29.96 10.98 6.12
N GLY A 25 -29.98 9.93 6.95
CA GLY A 25 -29.00 9.86 8.04
C GLY A 25 -27.75 8.99 7.91
N SER A 26 -27.62 8.08 6.95
CA SER A 26 -26.45 7.18 6.90
C SER A 26 -25.57 7.44 5.68
N ARG A 27 -24.93 8.62 5.64
CA ARG A 27 -23.70 8.79 4.87
C ARG A 27 -22.65 7.86 5.47
N LYS A 28 -22.43 6.69 4.86
CA LYS A 28 -21.26 5.85 5.12
C LYS A 28 -20.03 6.64 4.66
N ILE A 29 -19.52 7.52 5.53
CA ILE A 29 -18.16 8.03 5.43
C ILE A 29 -17.26 6.82 5.24
N LEU A 30 -16.42 6.84 4.21
CA LEU A 30 -15.56 5.75 3.80
C LEU A 30 -14.51 5.45 4.89
N ARG A 31 -14.94 4.86 6.00
CA ARG A 31 -14.09 4.48 7.14
C ARG A 31 -13.40 3.16 6.80
N LYS A 32 -12.48 3.17 5.83
CA LYS A 32 -11.47 2.11 5.69
C LYS A 32 -10.20 2.56 6.44
N PRO A 33 -10.15 2.52 7.78
CA PRO A 33 -9.00 3.02 8.55
C PRO A 33 -7.70 2.33 8.15
N ARG A 34 -7.77 1.06 7.72
CA ARG A 34 -6.64 0.29 7.21
C ARG A 34 -6.10 0.83 5.88
N LEU A 35 -6.97 1.20 4.94
CA LEU A 35 -6.52 1.78 3.68
C LEU A 35 -5.88 3.15 3.92
N LEU A 36 -6.51 3.98 4.75
CA LEU A 36 -5.94 5.29 5.13
C LEU A 36 -4.56 5.15 5.76
N GLN A 37 -4.37 4.16 6.64
CA GLN A 37 -3.05 3.87 7.21
C GLN A 37 -2.01 3.55 6.13
N LYS A 38 -2.35 2.72 5.13
CA LYS A 38 -1.45 2.42 4.01
C LYS A 38 -1.15 3.65 3.16
N VAL A 39 -2.17 4.45 2.84
CA VAL A 39 -2.02 5.70 2.06
C VAL A 39 -1.08 6.66 2.78
N ASN A 40 -1.31 6.90 4.07
CA ASN A 40 -0.45 7.78 4.87
C ASN A 40 0.99 7.28 4.95
N THR A 41 1.19 5.96 5.07
CA THR A 41 2.54 5.36 5.05
C THR A 41 3.23 5.55 3.69
N VAL A 42 2.52 5.33 2.58
CA VAL A 42 3.06 5.53 1.24
C VAL A 42 3.37 7.01 0.99
N GLU A 43 2.47 7.92 1.37
CA GLU A 43 2.67 9.35 1.26
C GLU A 43 3.89 9.82 2.06
N PHE A 44 4.01 9.38 3.31
CA PHE A 44 5.18 9.63 4.15
C PHE A 44 6.48 9.20 3.44
N LEU A 45 6.52 7.97 2.92
CA LEU A 45 7.71 7.43 2.26
C LEU A 45 8.07 8.19 0.99
N LEU A 46 7.08 8.45 0.12
CA LEU A 46 7.31 9.17 -1.13
C LEU A 46 7.77 10.61 -0.89
N LYS A 47 7.20 11.29 0.11
CA LYS A 47 7.63 12.64 0.50
C LYS A 47 9.05 12.64 1.06
N HIS A 48 9.38 11.67 1.92
CA HIS A 48 10.72 11.59 2.51
C HIS A 48 11.79 11.22 1.47
N MET A 49 11.42 10.41 0.48
CA MET A 49 12.32 9.95 -0.59
C MET A 49 12.31 10.85 -1.83
N GLU A 50 11.51 11.91 -1.86
CA GLU A 50 11.38 12.82 -3.01
C GLU A 50 12.75 13.26 -3.57
N PRO A 51 13.75 13.65 -2.76
CA PRO A 51 15.06 14.05 -3.29
C PRO A 51 15.77 12.95 -4.07
N SER A 52 15.65 11.69 -3.62
CA SER A 52 16.26 10.52 -4.26
C SER A 52 15.44 10.02 -5.46
N LEU A 53 14.20 10.46 -5.61
CA LEU A 53 13.30 10.04 -6.68
C LEU A 53 13.22 11.03 -7.84
N LYS A 54 13.92 12.17 -7.79
CA LYS A 54 13.85 13.25 -8.79
C LYS A 54 14.10 12.79 -10.23
N ASP A 55 15.00 11.83 -10.41
CA ASP A 55 15.34 11.28 -11.73
C ASP A 55 14.45 10.10 -12.13
N HIS A 56 13.48 9.71 -11.31
CA HIS A 56 12.68 8.50 -11.49
C HIS A 56 11.21 8.83 -11.61
N ARG A 57 10.47 7.97 -12.30
CA ARG A 57 9.02 8.10 -12.39
C ARG A 57 8.37 7.23 -11.33
N VAL A 58 7.57 7.82 -10.47
CA VAL A 58 6.78 7.08 -9.47
C VAL A 58 5.34 6.92 -9.97
N GLU A 59 4.83 5.69 -9.94
CA GLU A 59 3.46 5.35 -10.29
C GLU A 59 2.74 4.74 -9.09
N LEU A 60 1.58 5.27 -8.74
CA LEU A 60 0.70 4.69 -7.73
C LEU A 60 -0.21 3.65 -8.37
N LEU A 61 -0.22 2.45 -7.81
CA LEU A 61 -1.02 1.31 -8.25
C LEU A 61 -2.05 0.98 -7.18
N MET A 62 -3.32 1.09 -7.53
CA MET A 62 -4.44 0.79 -6.64
C MET A 62 -5.16 -0.46 -7.09
N LEU A 63 -5.39 -1.40 -6.17
CA LEU A 63 -6.26 -2.54 -6.42
C LEU A 63 -7.69 -2.11 -6.11
N LEU A 64 -8.55 -2.07 -7.13
CA LEU A 64 -9.96 -1.71 -6.96
C LEU A 64 -10.81 -2.96 -6.67
N LYS A 65 -11.78 -2.84 -5.76
CA LYS A 65 -12.78 -3.88 -5.49
C LYS A 65 -14.18 -3.27 -5.44
N GLY A 66 -15.17 -4.07 -5.86
CA GLY A 66 -16.58 -3.71 -5.88
C GLY A 66 -17.18 -3.86 -7.28
N LYS A 67 -18.42 -4.33 -7.37
CA LYS A 67 -19.14 -4.51 -8.65
C LYS A 67 -19.74 -3.19 -9.15
N ASP A 68 -20.38 -2.44 -8.26
CA ASP A 68 -21.10 -1.20 -8.62
C ASP A 68 -20.29 0.07 -8.36
N GLN A 69 -19.42 0.04 -7.34
CA GLN A 69 -18.49 1.13 -7.03
C GLN A 69 -17.10 0.54 -6.80
N GLN A 70 -16.19 0.82 -7.74
CA GLN A 70 -14.80 0.37 -7.67
C GLN A 70 -14.04 1.23 -6.66
N LEU A 71 -13.92 0.74 -5.43
CA LEU A 71 -13.18 1.41 -4.36
C LEU A 71 -11.80 0.80 -4.20
N PRO A 72 -10.76 1.60 -3.92
CA PRO A 72 -9.45 1.05 -3.59
C PRO A 72 -9.54 0.13 -2.36
N ASP A 73 -8.87 -1.01 -2.46
CA ASP A 73 -8.71 -1.99 -1.41
C ASP A 73 -7.25 -2.13 -0.99
N ASP A 74 -6.33 -1.89 -1.92
CA ASP A 74 -4.91 -1.86 -1.65
C ASP A 74 -4.20 -0.77 -2.47
N ILE A 75 -3.04 -0.35 -1.97
CA ILE A 75 -2.15 0.60 -2.63
C ILE A 75 -0.71 0.07 -2.56
N LYS A 76 -0.03 0.15 -3.70
CA LYS A 76 1.41 -0.03 -3.81
C LYS A 76 1.94 1.01 -4.78
N PHE A 77 3.24 1.26 -4.77
CA PHE A 77 3.86 2.16 -5.73
C PHE A 77 4.94 1.42 -6.51
N LYS A 78 5.15 1.87 -7.74
CA LYS A 78 6.23 1.45 -8.62
C LYS A 78 7.16 2.63 -8.83
N VAL A 79 8.46 2.41 -8.68
CA VAL A 79 9.51 3.32 -9.11
C VAL A 79 10.06 2.78 -10.43
N ASP A 80 9.85 3.55 -11.49
CA ASP A 80 10.42 3.33 -12.79
C ASP A 80 11.78 4.02 -12.87
N ILE A 81 12.84 3.21 -12.90
CA ILE A 81 14.22 3.68 -12.89
C ILE A 81 14.55 4.28 -14.25
N ARG A 82 15.20 5.45 -14.26
CA ARG A 82 15.63 6.12 -15.49
C ARG A 82 16.58 5.25 -16.28
N ASP A 83 16.39 5.24 -17.60
CA ASP A 83 17.26 4.53 -18.54
C ASP A 83 17.39 3.03 -18.21
N ARG A 84 16.34 2.44 -17.62
CA ARG A 84 16.31 1.02 -17.30
C ARG A 84 16.31 0.14 -18.55
N ASP A 85 16.85 -1.06 -18.41
CA ASP A 85 16.63 -2.13 -19.37
C ASP A 85 15.14 -2.51 -19.43
N LYS A 86 14.67 -2.87 -20.63
CA LYS A 86 13.27 -3.23 -20.92
C LYS A 86 12.79 -4.48 -20.16
N ASP A 87 13.71 -5.36 -19.79
CA ASP A 87 13.46 -6.61 -19.09
C ASP A 87 13.53 -6.42 -17.57
N PHE A 88 14.00 -5.27 -17.08
CA PHE A 88 13.79 -4.82 -15.71
C PHE A 88 12.38 -4.21 -15.56
N LEU A 89 11.46 -4.94 -14.93
CA LEU A 89 10.04 -4.55 -14.85
C LEU A 89 9.74 -3.46 -13.80
N GLY A 90 10.65 -3.25 -12.85
CA GLY A 90 10.65 -2.10 -11.96
C GLY A 90 10.92 -2.44 -10.50
N LEU A 91 10.99 -1.39 -9.68
CA LEU A 91 11.05 -1.48 -8.23
C LEU A 91 9.68 -1.17 -7.65
N TYR A 92 9.20 -1.96 -6.69
CA TYR A 92 7.89 -1.80 -6.09
C TYR A 92 8.02 -1.68 -4.57
N GLY A 93 7.35 -0.70 -3.98
CA GLY A 93 7.16 -0.62 -2.53
C GLY A 93 5.76 -1.08 -2.14
N GLN A 94 5.67 -1.96 -1.15
CA GLN A 94 4.41 -2.53 -0.68
C GLN A 94 4.26 -2.38 0.84
N VAL A 95 3.06 -2.04 1.28
CA VAL A 95 2.70 -1.95 2.70
C VAL A 95 1.62 -2.99 3.01
N VAL A 96 1.97 -3.96 3.84
CA VAL A 96 1.02 -4.92 4.42
C VAL A 96 0.72 -4.51 5.85
N LEU A 97 -0.51 -4.72 6.31
CA LEU A 97 -0.86 -4.45 7.71
C LEU A 97 -0.86 -5.75 8.50
N ASN A 98 0.04 -5.86 9.46
CA ASN A 98 0.07 -6.96 10.41
C ASN A 98 -0.87 -6.63 11.58
N LEU A 99 -1.74 -7.58 11.92
CA LEU A 99 -2.65 -7.45 13.06
C LEU A 99 -2.03 -8.12 14.28
N VAL A 100 -1.72 -7.32 15.30
CA VAL A 100 -1.18 -7.80 16.58
C VAL A 100 -2.12 -7.30 17.68
N GLN A 101 -2.74 -8.24 18.42
CA GLN A 101 -3.68 -7.93 19.51
C GLN A 101 -4.79 -6.93 19.08
N GLY A 102 -5.31 -7.08 17.86
CA GLY A 102 -6.36 -6.20 17.32
C GLY A 102 -5.88 -4.86 16.75
N LYS A 103 -4.61 -4.47 16.96
CA LYS A 103 -4.01 -3.27 16.38
C LYS A 103 -3.30 -3.59 15.07
N ALA A 104 -3.53 -2.75 14.06
CA ALA A 104 -2.90 -2.86 12.75
C ALA A 104 -1.57 -2.08 12.72
N TYR A 105 -0.51 -2.75 12.31
CA TYR A 105 0.83 -2.19 12.20
C TYR A 105 1.34 -2.32 10.76
N PRO A 106 1.90 -1.25 10.18
CA PRO A 106 2.43 -1.30 8.83
C PRO A 106 3.72 -2.11 8.80
N TYR A 107 3.81 -2.96 7.80
CA TYR A 107 4.99 -3.75 7.46
C TYR A 107 5.33 -3.47 6.00
N PHE A 108 6.45 -2.78 5.81
CA PHE A 108 6.89 -2.29 4.52
C PHE A 108 8.04 -3.13 3.98
N TYR A 109 8.05 -3.32 2.66
CA TYR A 109 9.12 -4.01 1.96
C TYR A 109 9.22 -3.56 0.51
N MET A 110 10.42 -3.77 -0.05
CA MET A 110 10.74 -3.46 -1.44
C MET A 110 10.84 -4.73 -2.27
N VAL A 111 10.42 -4.64 -3.53
CA VAL A 111 10.41 -5.77 -4.47
C VAL A 111 10.97 -5.30 -5.81
N LEU A 112 12.09 -5.86 -6.23
CA LEU A 112 12.62 -5.71 -7.58
C LEU A 112 12.04 -6.84 -8.43
N VAL A 113 11.53 -6.49 -9.61
CA VAL A 113 10.95 -7.46 -10.55
C VAL A 113 11.63 -7.30 -11.90
N ALA A 114 12.05 -8.42 -12.48
CA ALA A 114 12.59 -8.49 -13.84
C ALA A 114 12.05 -9.74 -14.55
N LYS A 115 12.15 -9.80 -15.87
CA LYS A 115 11.80 -11.03 -16.62
C LYS A 115 12.72 -12.18 -16.21
N ASP A 116 12.22 -13.41 -16.36
CA ASP A 116 13.05 -14.60 -16.10
C ASP A 116 14.31 -14.59 -16.97
N GLY A 117 15.44 -15.01 -16.39
CA GLY A 117 16.73 -14.95 -17.05
C GLY A 117 17.44 -13.58 -17.03
N TYR A 118 16.81 -12.51 -16.52
CA TYR A 118 17.43 -11.19 -16.44
C TYR A 118 18.75 -11.16 -15.65
N GLY A 119 18.83 -11.92 -14.55
CA GLY A 119 20.06 -12.06 -13.77
C GLY A 119 20.03 -11.37 -12.40
N LEU A 120 18.85 -11.16 -11.80
CA LEU A 120 18.71 -10.65 -10.44
C LEU A 120 19.45 -11.51 -9.41
N LYS A 121 19.72 -12.79 -9.73
CA LYS A 121 20.56 -13.67 -8.90
C LYS A 121 21.95 -13.08 -8.62
N LYS A 122 22.60 -12.42 -9.58
CA LYS A 122 23.93 -11.81 -9.38
C LYS A 122 23.84 -10.67 -8.36
N HIS A 123 22.84 -9.80 -8.51
CA HIS A 123 22.57 -8.71 -7.57
C HIS A 123 22.19 -9.22 -6.17
N PHE A 124 21.36 -10.27 -6.10
CA PHE A 124 21.06 -10.95 -4.85
C PHE A 124 22.33 -11.48 -4.17
N GLN A 125 23.23 -12.15 -4.90
CA GLN A 125 24.45 -12.72 -4.34
C GLN A 125 25.45 -11.65 -3.86
N ASN A 126 25.57 -10.54 -4.60
CA ASN A 126 26.53 -9.48 -4.30
C ASN A 126 26.02 -8.51 -3.23
N TYR A 127 24.71 -8.32 -3.13
CA TYR A 127 24.11 -7.44 -2.14
C TYR A 127 24.37 -7.95 -0.71
N ARG A 128 24.79 -7.06 0.20
CA ARG A 128 24.99 -7.34 1.62
C ARG A 128 23.99 -6.48 2.40
N PRO A 129 22.85 -7.05 2.83
CA PRO A 129 21.83 -6.27 3.50
C PRO A 129 22.32 -5.77 4.87
N PRO A 130 21.82 -4.61 5.35
CA PRO A 130 22.04 -4.16 6.72
C PRO A 130 21.55 -5.18 7.78
N VAL A 131 21.96 -4.97 9.02
CA VAL A 131 21.49 -5.79 10.16
C VAL A 131 19.96 -5.73 10.23
N ASN A 132 19.33 -6.87 10.52
CA ASN A 132 17.87 -7.03 10.57
C ASN A 132 17.14 -6.80 9.24
N VAL A 133 17.84 -6.93 8.10
CA VAL A 133 17.22 -6.98 6.77
C VAL A 133 17.42 -8.36 6.14
N THR A 134 16.33 -8.94 5.66
CA THR A 134 16.30 -10.19 4.91
C THR A 134 16.13 -9.87 3.43
N LYS A 135 16.90 -10.56 2.58
CA LYS A 135 16.71 -10.60 1.13
C LYS A 135 16.21 -11.98 0.71
N GLU A 136 15.27 -12.02 -0.22
CA GLU A 136 14.74 -13.27 -0.78
C GLU A 136 14.70 -13.18 -2.30
N LEU A 137 15.21 -14.20 -2.98
CA LEU A 137 15.10 -14.34 -4.43
C LEU A 137 14.12 -15.46 -4.75
N LYS A 138 13.15 -15.18 -5.62
CA LYS A 138 12.16 -16.13 -6.11
C LYS A 138 12.06 -16.03 -7.63
N ARG A 139 11.66 -17.13 -8.26
CA ARG A 139 11.25 -17.17 -9.66
C ARG A 139 9.81 -17.66 -9.70
N GLN A 140 8.95 -16.91 -10.35
CA GLN A 140 7.53 -17.22 -10.44
C GLN A 140 6.98 -16.59 -11.72
N ASP A 141 6.04 -17.25 -12.41
CA ASP A 141 5.28 -16.66 -13.53
C ASP A 141 6.13 -15.93 -14.59
N LYS A 142 7.27 -16.52 -14.98
CA LYS A 142 8.24 -15.96 -15.96
C LYS A 142 8.91 -14.64 -15.52
N VAL A 143 8.97 -14.38 -14.22
CA VAL A 143 9.71 -13.26 -13.64
C VAL A 143 10.67 -13.73 -12.55
N GLU A 144 11.77 -13.01 -12.41
CA GLU A 144 12.63 -13.04 -11.22
C GLU A 144 12.17 -11.95 -10.26
N VAL A 145 12.06 -12.29 -8.99
CA VAL A 145 11.60 -11.40 -7.92
C VAL A 145 12.61 -11.39 -6.81
N LEU A 146 13.15 -10.20 -6.51
CA LEU A 146 14.05 -9.98 -5.39
C LEU A 146 13.37 -9.09 -4.36
N VAL A 147 13.08 -9.65 -3.19
CA VAL A 147 12.43 -8.95 -2.07
C VAL A 147 13.49 -8.53 -1.05
N ILE A 148 13.37 -7.31 -0.54
CA ILE A 148 14.14 -6.78 0.58
C ILE A 148 13.15 -6.35 1.66
N ARG A 149 13.26 -6.92 2.86
CA ARG A 149 12.32 -6.69 3.95
C ARG A 149 12.99 -6.75 5.30
N GLN A 150 12.38 -6.14 6.31
CA GLN A 150 12.82 -6.29 7.69
C GLN A 150 12.72 -7.75 8.13
N THR A 151 13.77 -8.26 8.78
CA THR A 151 13.78 -9.61 9.36
C THR A 151 12.75 -9.68 10.49
N THR A 152 11.95 -10.74 10.46
CA THR A 152 10.92 -11.03 11.47
C THR A 152 11.33 -12.24 12.28
N SER A 153 11.18 -12.19 13.60
CA SER A 153 11.34 -13.34 14.50
C SER A 153 9.98 -13.77 15.05
N ARG A 154 9.93 -14.83 15.87
CA ARG A 154 8.69 -15.23 16.58
C ARG A 154 8.15 -14.15 17.51
N THR A 155 8.98 -13.22 17.97
CA THR A 155 8.62 -12.20 18.96
C THR A 155 8.80 -10.76 18.48
N SER A 156 9.38 -10.54 17.29
CA SER A 156 9.73 -9.21 16.80
C SER A 156 9.62 -9.07 15.29
N GLY A 157 9.57 -7.82 14.83
CA GLY A 157 9.63 -7.48 13.41
C GLY A 157 8.29 -7.49 12.68
N TYR A 158 7.18 -7.73 13.39
CA TYR A 158 5.82 -7.60 12.84
C TYR A 158 5.42 -6.15 12.49
N HIS A 159 6.25 -5.18 12.82
CA HIS A 159 6.08 -3.76 12.51
C HIS A 159 7.39 -3.25 11.90
N THR A 160 7.31 -2.43 10.86
CA THR A 160 8.46 -1.69 10.31
C THR A 160 8.40 -0.24 10.78
N SER A 161 9.39 0.22 11.54
CA SER A 161 9.40 1.62 12.00
C SER A 161 9.64 2.57 10.83
N GLU A 162 9.20 3.83 10.91
CA GLU A 162 9.39 4.82 9.84
C GLU A 162 10.86 4.93 9.38
N ALA A 163 11.80 4.99 10.32
CA ALA A 163 13.23 5.01 10.02
C ALA A 163 13.68 3.74 9.27
N THR A 164 13.18 2.57 9.67
CA THR A 164 13.46 1.31 8.97
C THR A 164 12.81 1.28 7.59
N MET A 165 11.61 1.85 7.41
CA MET A 165 10.97 1.92 6.11
C MET A 165 11.77 2.80 5.14
N VAL A 166 12.24 3.96 5.59
CA VAL A 166 13.10 4.85 4.80
C VAL A 166 14.39 4.14 4.40
N MET A 167 15.05 3.47 5.34
CA MET A 167 16.26 2.69 5.06
C MET A 167 15.98 1.56 4.04
N LEU A 168 14.90 0.79 4.21
CA LEU A 168 14.53 -0.26 3.25
C LEU A 168 14.26 0.31 1.85
N PHE A 169 13.63 1.48 1.75
CA PHE A 169 13.41 2.15 0.48
C PHE A 169 14.76 2.53 -0.13
N GLN A 170 15.63 3.23 0.61
CA GLN A 170 16.97 3.63 0.14
C GLN A 170 17.78 2.43 -0.37
N GLU A 171 17.83 1.34 0.39
CA GLU A 171 18.49 0.09 0.02
C GLU A 171 17.88 -0.52 -1.26
N GLY A 172 16.56 -0.56 -1.35
CA GLY A 172 15.84 -1.08 -2.53
C GLY A 172 16.08 -0.22 -3.77
N LEU A 173 16.12 1.10 -3.62
CA LEU A 173 16.37 2.04 -4.71
C LEU A 173 17.79 1.89 -5.24
N GLN A 174 18.80 1.92 -4.36
CA GLN A 174 20.20 1.74 -4.76
C GLN A 174 20.44 0.38 -5.42
N LEU A 175 19.79 -0.68 -4.93
CA LEU A 175 19.91 -1.99 -5.57
C LEU A 175 19.23 -2.01 -6.94
N ALA A 176 18.07 -1.37 -7.07
CA ALA A 176 17.35 -1.27 -8.33
C ALA A 176 18.12 -0.46 -9.36
N GLU A 177 18.73 0.67 -8.99
CA GLU A 177 19.58 1.47 -9.89
C GLU A 177 20.75 0.66 -10.45
N LYS A 178 21.39 -0.17 -9.61
CA LYS A 178 22.47 -1.07 -10.02
C LYS A 178 21.96 -2.21 -10.91
N ALA A 179 20.80 -2.77 -10.59
CA ALA A 179 20.22 -3.87 -11.34
C ALA A 179 19.66 -3.44 -12.71
N ALA A 180 19.01 -2.28 -12.77
CA ALA A 180 18.27 -1.83 -13.94
C ALA A 180 19.13 -1.48 -15.16
N ARG A 181 20.44 -1.27 -14.98
CA ARG A 181 21.36 -0.80 -16.03
C ARG A 181 22.35 -1.86 -16.52
N MET A 182 22.36 -3.05 -15.90
CA MET A 182 23.33 -4.11 -16.19
C MET A 182 22.62 -5.41 -16.53
N SER A 183 22.22 -5.55 -17.80
CA SER A 183 21.91 -6.84 -18.43
C SER A 183 22.83 -7.08 -19.61
#